data_AF-A0A919W904-F1
#
_entry.id   AF-A0A919W904-F1
#
_cell.length_a   1.000
_cell.length_b   1.000
_cell.length_c   1.000
_cell.angle_alpha   90.00
_cell.angle_beta   90.00
_cell.angle_gamma   90.00
#
_symmetry.space_group_name_H-M   'P 1'
#
loop_
_entity.id
_entity.type
_entity.pdbx_description
1 polymer ?
#
loop_
_entity_poly.entity_id
_entity_poly.type
_entity_poly.pdbx_seq_one_letter_code
_entity_poly.pdbx_strand_id
1 'polypeptide(L)' 'MRLFGRELECASIDALVQQARGGRSASSVLRGEAGVGKTALLRYAESTATDALRGSLHD' A
#
# COMPACT_ATOMS: atom_id res chain seq x y z
N MET A 1 -1.51 4.77 -11.59
CA MET A 1 -2.58 5.67 -11.10
C MET A 1 -1.94 6.65 -10.14
N ARG A 2 -2.10 7.97 -10.30
CA ARG A 2 -1.56 8.97 -9.37
C ARG A 2 -2.68 9.35 -8.38
N LEU A 3 -2.46 9.10 -7.09
CA LEU A 3 -3.37 9.52 -6.02
C LEU A 3 -2.95 10.92 -5.57
N PHE A 4 -3.86 11.90 -5.67
CA PHE A 4 -3.61 13.28 -5.23
C PHE A 4 -4.20 13.50 -3.83
N GLY A 5 -3.45 14.15 -2.94
CA GLY A 5 -3.89 14.47 -1.57
C GLY A 5 -4.03 13.25 -0.65
N ARG A 6 -3.29 12.18 -0.93
CA ARG A 6 -3.32 10.90 -0.19
C ARG A 6 -1.91 10.46 0.23
N GLU A 7 -0.99 11.40 0.38
CA GLU A 7 0.41 11.06 0.66
C GLU A 7 0.55 10.30 1.99
N LEU A 8 -0.24 10.64 3.01
CA LEU A 8 -0.20 9.98 4.31
C LEU A 8 -0.70 8.53 4.24
N GLU A 9 -1.79 8.29 3.52
CA GLU A 9 -2.33 6.94 3.34
C GLU A 9 -1.40 6.09 2.48
N CYS A 10 -0.81 6.65 1.41
CA CYS A 10 0.19 5.95 0.60
C CYS A 10 1.42 5.59 1.44
N ALA A 11 1.96 6.53 2.22
CA ALA A 11 3.11 6.28 3.10
C ALA A 11 2.81 5.19 4.15
N SER A 12 1.58 5.16 4.68
CA SER A 12 1.16 4.11 5.62
C SER A 12 1.11 2.73 4.97
N ILE A 13 0.63 2.66 3.72
CA ILE A 13 0.63 1.44 2.91
C ILE A 13 2.06 0.99 2.60
N ASP A 14 2.93 1.92 2.18
CA ASP A 14 4.33 1.62 1.86
C ASP A 14 5.07 1.07 3.08
N ALA A 15 4.88 1.69 4.25
CA ALA A 15 5.43 1.20 5.51
C ALA A 15 4.95 -0.23 5.80
N LEU A 16 3.65 -0.51 5.65
CA LEU A 16 3.09 -1.85 5.88
C LEU A 16 3.71 -2.90 4.96
N VAL A 17 3.89 -2.58 3.67
CA VAL A 17 4.55 -3.47 2.71
C VAL A 17 6.02 -3.70 3.07
N GLN A 18 6.74 -2.67 3.51
CA GLN A 18 8.13 -2.79 3.95
C GLN A 18 8.27 -3.64 5.22
N GLN A 19 7.33 -3.52 6.17
CA GLN A 19 7.31 -4.40 7.35
C GLN A 19 7.11 -5.86 6.94
N ALA A 20 6.15 -6.12 6.03
CA ALA A 20 5.87 -7.46 5.51
C ALA A 20 7.08 -8.06 4.78
N ARG A 21 7.76 -7.28 3.95
CA ARG A 21 9.04 -7.68 3.31
C ARG A 21 10.12 -8.01 4.33
N GLY A 22 10.19 -7.27 5.42
CA GLY A 22 11.09 -7.53 6.55
C GLY A 22 10.69 -8.73 7.43
N GLY A 23 9.76 -9.57 6.98
CA GLY A 23 9.29 -10.76 7.69
C GLY A 23 8.33 -10.48 8.85
N ARG A 24 7.83 -9.26 8.99
CA ARG A 24 6.93 -8.86 10.08
C ARG A 24 5.49 -8.81 9.59
N SER A 25 4.58 -9.49 10.30
CA SER A 25 3.15 -9.39 10.02
C SER A 25 2.60 -8.04 10.45
N ALA A 26 1.75 -7.43 9.61
CA ALA A 26 1.06 -6.17 9.91
C ALA A 26 -0.29 -6.11 9.17
N SER A 27 -1.24 -5.36 9.71
CA SER A 27 -2.55 -5.11 9.10
C SER A 27 -2.96 -3.65 9.28
N SER A 28 -3.84 -3.15 8.40
CA SER A 28 -4.35 -1.78 8.47
C SER A 28 -5.81 -1.72 8.03
N VAL A 29 -6.55 -0.75 8.54
CA VAL A 29 -7.99 -0.58 8.30
C VAL A 29 -8.24 0.75 7.61
N LEU A 30 -8.85 0.72 6.43
CA LEU A 30 -9.24 1.91 5.69
C LEU A 30 -10.66 2.32 6.08
N ARG A 31 -10.80 3.51 6.68
CA ARG A 31 -12.11 4.11 7.01
C ARG A 31 -12.30 5.42 6.26
N GLY A 32 -13.51 5.66 5.80
CA GLY A 32 -13.88 6.90 5.12
C GLY A 32 -15.21 6.78 4.40
N GLU A 33 -15.72 7.91 3.94
CA GLU A 33 -17.03 8.03 3.29
C GLU A 33 -17.14 7.24 1.98
N ALA A 34 -18.37 6.98 1.53
CA ALA A 34 -18.61 6.42 0.21
C ALA A 34 -18.00 7.34 -0.87
N GLY A 35 -17.31 6.77 -1.87
CA GLY A 35 -16.69 7.55 -2.95
C GLY A 35 -15.36 8.25 -2.63
N VAL A 36 -14.89 8.22 -1.37
CA VAL A 36 -13.65 8.92 -0.93
C VAL A 36 -12.34 8.40 -1.56
N GLY A 37 -12.39 7.30 -2.31
CA GLY A 37 -11.22 6.71 -2.99
C GLY A 37 -10.62 5.48 -2.30
N LYS A 38 -11.33 4.82 -1.38
CA LYS A 38 -10.85 3.57 -0.71
C LYS A 38 -10.40 2.49 -1.70
N THR A 39 -11.14 2.28 -2.78
CA THR A 39 -10.78 1.32 -3.84
C THR A 39 -9.47 1.70 -4.53
N ALA A 40 -9.23 3.00 -4.75
CA ALA A 40 -8.00 3.47 -5.35
C ALA A 40 -6.78 3.24 -4.43
N LEU A 41 -6.96 3.40 -3.11
CA LEU A 41 -5.93 3.06 -2.11
C LEU A 41 -5.65 1.55 -2.07
N LEU A 42 -6.68 0.69 -2.19
CA LEU A 42 -6.48 -0.75 -2.27
C LEU A 42 -5.72 -1.16 -3.55
N ARG A 43 -6.01 -0.53 -4.69
CA ARG A 43 -5.25 -0.76 -5.93
C ARG A 43 -3.80 -0.29 -5.83
N TYR A 44 -3.55 0.81 -5.12
CA TYR A 44 -2.20 1.25 -4.81
C TYR A 44 -1.47 0.19 -3.95
N ALA A 45 -2.10 -0.27 -2.87
CA ALA A 45 -1.52 -1.32 -2.01
C ALA A 45 -1.20 -2.62 -2.77
N GLU A 46 -2.12 -3.07 -3.63
CA GLU A 46 -1.90 -4.22 -4.52
C GLU A 46 -0.69 -4.02 -5.44
N SER A 47 -0.59 -2.85 -6.08
CA SER A 47 0.54 -2.52 -6.96
C SER A 47 1.86 -2.49 -6.19
N THR A 48 1.91 -1.79 -5.05
CA THR A 48 3.11 -1.68 -4.20
C THR A 48 3.53 -3.05 -3.67
N ALA A 49 2.59 -3.88 -3.21
CA ALA A 49 2.88 -5.23 -2.75
C ALA A 49 3.38 -6.13 -3.89
N THR A 50 2.80 -6.01 -5.09
CA THR A 50 3.24 -6.78 -6.26
C THR A 50 4.66 -6.42 -6.66
N ASP A 51 4.98 -5.13 -6.75
CA ASP A 51 6.34 -4.66 -7.01
C ASP A 51 7.31 -5.14 -5.91
N ALA A 52 6.83 -5.09 -4.66
CA ALA A 52 7.57 -5.59 -3.52
C ALA A 52 7.90 -7.10 -3.60
N LEU A 53 7.06 -7.91 -4.22
CA LEU A 53 7.36 -9.33 -4.43
C LEU A 53 8.32 -9.55 -5.61
N ARG A 54 8.28 -8.68 -6.64
CA ARG A 54 9.12 -8.79 -7.84
C ARG A 54 10.55 -8.32 -7.62
N GLY A 55 10.76 -7.33 -6.74
CA GLY A 55 12.08 -6.82 -6.41
C GLY A 55 13.03 -7.86 -5.80
N SER A 56 12.53 -8.99 -5.29
CA SER A 56 13.36 -10.10 -4.80
C SER A 56 14.09 -10.89 -5.89
N LEU A 57 13.85 -10.58 -7.18
CA LEU A 57 14.54 -11.20 -8.33
C LEU A 57 15.77 -10.42 -8.80
N HIS A 58 16.09 -9.28 -8.16
CA HIS A 58 17.19 -8.39 -8.55
C HIS A 58 18.10 -7.99 -7.35
N ASP A 59 18.06 -8.76 -6.26
CA ASP A 59 18.95 -8.63 -5.10
C ASP A 59 19.90 -9.84 -5.05
#